data_AF-A0A0M0K6X6-F1
#
_entry.id   AF-A0A0M0K6X6-F1
#
_cell.length_a   1.000
_cell.length_b   1.000
_cell.length_c   1.000
_cell.angle_alpha   90.00
_cell.angle_beta   90.00
_cell.angle_gamma   90.00
#
_symmetry.space_group_name_H-M   'P 1'
#
loop_
_entity.id
_entity.type
_entity.pdbx_description
1 polymer ?
#
loop_
_entity_poly.entity_id
_entity_poly.type
_entity_poly.pdbx_seq_one_letter_code
_entity_poly.pdbx_strand_id
1 'polypeptide(L)'
;MAEQGSLKPDKDAVAAMPNEGNWLDFFTDTFRKLGPFSERVSEGDLPSPAQSMDTARGKQEGSDEGLAATGEHASEEQEVLNAKAATLGGSHSSAEPPSSDEIKKMDVAAIVGVLKAYPMRAHAVANCADTLRIRCRESANVIQATELGAIELVVQSMTKLQTMDQVQLYCLVALRNLVSGDNARKRRAVEAGCVPALCKAVAKHTAHAGICEHGYALATILGSISDASAEEQLAIKRSIIDSGAYKTIAEVLNAHDGVTAVEQNACLAINSFARDEETHCDKAHQAGLIQKLATIVQRKNVDKLLWQASRAALGAIILDSAERKKEAKKCFPWGTVLC
;
A
#
# COMPACT_ATOMS: atom_id res chain seq x y z
N MET A 1 3.90 -23.75 42.72
CA MET A 1 5.02 -23.81 41.76
C MET A 1 4.49 -24.47 40.51
N ALA A 2 4.14 -23.69 39.49
CA ALA A 2 3.62 -24.19 38.22
C ALA A 2 4.71 -23.99 37.15
N GLU A 3 5.12 -25.09 36.52
CA GLU A 3 6.13 -25.13 35.47
C GLU A 3 5.64 -24.37 34.23
N GLN A 4 6.42 -23.38 33.79
CA GLN A 4 6.24 -22.72 32.50
C GLN A 4 6.86 -23.61 31.41
N GLY A 5 6.01 -24.23 30.59
CA GLY A 5 6.40 -24.98 29.41
C GLY A 5 6.99 -24.06 28.35
N SER A 6 8.30 -24.14 28.15
CA SER A 6 9.03 -23.51 27.05
C SER A 6 8.66 -24.20 25.73
N LEU A 7 7.86 -23.53 24.89
CA LEU A 7 7.68 -23.93 23.49
C LEU A 7 9.01 -23.74 22.76
N LYS A 8 9.72 -24.84 22.50
CA LYS A 8 10.81 -24.86 21.51
C LYS A 8 10.20 -24.86 20.10
N PRO A 9 10.70 -24.03 19.17
CA PRO A 9 10.20 -24.03 17.80
C PRO A 9 10.54 -25.36 17.12
N ASP A 10 9.54 -25.90 16.44
CA ASP A 10 9.59 -27.10 15.62
C ASP A 10 10.62 -26.94 14.50
N LYS A 11 11.63 -27.83 14.49
CA LYS A 11 12.73 -27.81 13.51
C LYS A 11 12.29 -28.31 12.13
N ASP A 12 11.20 -29.06 12.05
CA ASP A 12 10.74 -29.67 10.81
C ASP A 12 9.89 -28.68 9.98
N ALA A 13 9.38 -27.61 10.60
CA ALA A 13 8.70 -26.50 9.92
C ALA A 13 9.64 -25.60 9.09
N VAL A 14 10.96 -25.83 9.11
CA VAL A 14 11.96 -25.07 8.35
C VAL A 14 12.26 -25.72 6.99
N ALA A 15 11.99 -27.03 6.82
CA ALA A 15 12.34 -27.79 5.62
C ALA A 15 11.29 -27.75 4.49
N ALA A 16 10.10 -27.18 4.74
CA ALA A 16 8.99 -27.13 3.78
C ALA A 16 8.80 -25.74 3.13
N MET A 17 9.88 -24.99 2.90
CA MET A 17 9.79 -23.68 2.24
C MET A 17 9.92 -23.81 0.72
N PRO A 18 9.14 -23.04 -0.06
CA PRO A 18 9.32 -22.97 -1.50
C PRO A 18 10.70 -22.41 -1.84
N ASN A 19 11.32 -22.94 -2.90
CA ASN A 19 12.56 -22.40 -3.46
C ASN A 19 12.44 -20.88 -3.70
N GLU A 20 13.59 -20.18 -3.62
CA GLU A 20 13.74 -18.71 -3.61
C GLU A 20 12.99 -17.94 -4.72
N GLY A 21 12.47 -18.62 -5.75
CA GLY A 21 11.68 -18.04 -6.83
C GLY A 21 10.17 -17.94 -6.62
N ASN A 22 9.56 -18.53 -5.56
CA ASN A 22 8.09 -18.63 -5.47
C ASN A 22 7.42 -17.95 -4.25
N TRP A 23 8.10 -16.98 -3.66
CA TRP A 23 7.55 -16.20 -2.53
C TRP A 23 6.30 -15.41 -2.93
N LEU A 24 6.23 -14.89 -4.16
CA LEU A 24 5.11 -14.09 -4.60
C LEU A 24 3.81 -14.91 -4.73
N ASP A 25 3.87 -16.14 -5.24
CA ASP A 25 2.71 -17.03 -5.28
C ASP A 25 2.36 -17.54 -3.89
N PHE A 26 3.36 -17.85 -3.05
CA PHE A 26 3.12 -18.21 -1.65
C PHE A 26 2.40 -17.09 -0.91
N PHE A 27 2.81 -15.83 -1.08
CA PHE A 27 2.14 -14.69 -0.45
C PHE A 27 0.78 -14.42 -1.09
N THR A 28 0.66 -14.42 -2.42
CA THR A 28 -0.63 -14.23 -3.11
C THR A 28 -1.64 -15.30 -2.70
N ASP A 29 -1.19 -16.55 -2.55
CA ASP A 29 -1.99 -17.68 -2.06
C ASP A 29 -2.27 -17.59 -0.56
N THR A 30 -1.30 -17.18 0.26
CA THR A 30 -1.50 -16.91 1.69
C THR A 30 -2.50 -15.77 1.91
N PHE A 31 -2.41 -14.68 1.14
CA PHE A 31 -3.36 -13.58 1.16
C PHE A 31 -4.75 -13.97 0.63
N ARG A 32 -4.82 -14.87 -0.36
CA ARG A 32 -6.08 -15.46 -0.84
C ARG A 32 -6.70 -16.37 0.24
N LYS A 33 -5.89 -17.17 0.94
CA LYS A 33 -6.32 -18.13 1.97
C LYS A 33 -6.66 -17.50 3.31
N LEU A 34 -6.02 -16.38 3.68
CA LEU A 34 -6.26 -15.72 4.96
C LEU A 34 -7.62 -15.00 5.03
N GLY A 35 -8.34 -14.83 3.91
CA GLY A 35 -9.62 -14.12 3.87
C GLY A 35 -9.50 -12.64 4.30
N PRO A 36 -10.59 -11.86 4.23
CA PRO A 36 -10.58 -10.47 4.71
C PRO A 36 -10.47 -10.40 6.24
N PHE A 37 -9.72 -9.43 6.74
CA PHE A 37 -9.64 -9.13 8.17
C PHE A 37 -10.98 -8.60 8.76
N SER A 38 -11.97 -8.28 7.93
CA SER A 38 -13.30 -7.84 8.36
C SER A 38 -14.07 -8.89 9.18
N GLU A 39 -13.60 -10.14 9.25
CA GLU A 39 -14.15 -11.17 10.16
C GLU A 39 -13.37 -11.28 11.49
N ARG A 40 -12.26 -10.55 11.67
CA ARG A 40 -11.39 -10.62 12.87
C ARG A 40 -11.37 -9.35 13.71
N VAL A 41 -12.01 -8.28 13.23
CA VAL A 41 -12.33 -7.09 14.02
C VAL A 41 -13.84 -7.01 14.06
N SER A 42 -14.42 -7.07 15.25
CA SER A 42 -15.85 -6.81 15.41
C SER A 42 -16.12 -5.38 14.95
N GLU A 43 -17.24 -5.11 14.28
CA GLU A 43 -17.63 -3.75 13.85
C GLU A 43 -17.66 -2.71 15.00
N GLY A 44 -17.47 -3.12 16.26
CA GLY A 44 -17.40 -2.27 17.44
C GLY A 44 -16.03 -1.65 17.77
N ASP A 45 -14.92 -2.06 17.13
CA ASP A 45 -13.57 -1.58 17.49
C ASP A 45 -13.04 -0.43 16.62
N LEU A 46 -13.84 0.06 15.66
CA LEU A 46 -13.52 1.29 14.92
C LEU A 46 -13.96 2.52 15.75
N PRO A 47 -13.08 3.52 15.96
CA PRO A 47 -13.48 4.74 16.65
C PRO A 47 -14.59 5.45 15.86
N SER A 48 -15.68 5.79 16.56
CA SER A 48 -16.78 6.57 16.00
C SER A 48 -16.25 7.89 15.42
N PRO A 49 -16.70 8.33 14.22
CA PRO A 49 -16.23 9.55 13.56
C PRO A 49 -16.42 10.86 14.34
N ALA A 50 -17.11 10.83 15.48
CA ALA A 50 -17.50 12.02 16.23
C ALA A 50 -16.48 12.49 17.28
N GLN A 51 -15.34 11.83 17.49
CA GLN A 51 -14.43 12.14 18.62
C GLN A 51 -13.08 12.78 18.27
N SER A 52 -12.78 13.14 17.02
CA SER A 52 -11.46 13.70 16.65
C SER A 52 -11.43 15.18 16.23
N MET A 53 -12.53 15.94 16.38
CA MET A 53 -12.59 17.32 15.85
C MET A 53 -12.10 18.45 16.77
N ASP A 54 -11.70 18.19 18.02
CA ASP A 54 -11.20 19.23 18.92
C ASP A 54 -9.76 18.97 19.34
N THR A 55 -8.79 19.31 18.48
CA THR A 55 -7.50 19.94 18.84
C THR A 55 -6.54 19.96 17.64
N ALA A 56 -6.57 21.01 16.82
CA ALA A 56 -5.41 21.45 16.03
C ALA A 56 -5.71 22.80 15.34
N ARG A 57 -5.71 23.89 16.11
CA ARG A 57 -5.60 25.25 15.55
C ARG A 57 -4.29 25.86 16.01
N GLY A 58 -3.19 25.48 15.35
CA GLY A 58 -1.88 26.09 15.49
C GLY A 58 -1.51 26.82 14.20
N LYS A 59 -1.27 28.13 14.32
CA LYS A 59 -0.85 29.05 13.25
C LYS A 59 0.44 28.58 12.59
N GLN A 60 0.51 28.69 11.27
CA GLN A 60 1.77 28.65 10.53
C GLN A 60 1.83 29.87 9.61
N GLU A 61 2.62 30.87 10.02
CA GLU A 61 3.02 32.02 9.20
C GLU A 61 4.20 31.58 8.32
N GLY A 62 4.11 31.91 7.03
CA GLY A 62 5.08 31.52 6.01
C GLY A 62 6.24 32.50 5.90
N SER A 63 7.40 31.95 5.55
CA SER A 63 8.48 32.67 4.90
C SER A 63 8.85 31.90 3.63
N ASP A 64 8.48 32.47 2.49
CA ASP A 64 8.93 32.11 1.15
C ASP A 64 10.42 32.46 1.00
N GLU A 65 11.24 31.51 0.59
CA GLU A 65 12.35 31.78 -0.34
C GLU A 65 12.50 30.60 -1.30
N GLY A 66 12.53 30.94 -2.59
CA GLY A 66 12.45 30.01 -3.70
C GLY A 66 13.75 29.32 -4.06
N LEU A 67 13.60 28.20 -4.76
CA LEU A 67 14.64 27.58 -5.57
C LEU A 67 13.97 27.00 -6.81
N ALA A 68 14.22 27.65 -7.95
CA ALA A 68 13.86 27.17 -9.26
C ALA A 68 14.82 26.03 -9.65
N ALA A 69 14.26 24.87 -10.00
CA ALA A 69 14.98 23.80 -10.68
C ALA A 69 14.16 23.33 -11.88
N THR A 70 14.85 23.30 -13.01
CA THR A 70 14.41 22.96 -14.37
C THR A 70 13.88 21.52 -14.44
N GLY A 71 12.65 21.37 -14.93
CA GLY A 71 11.99 20.07 -15.14
C GLY A 71 11.06 20.10 -16.34
N GLU A 72 11.63 20.22 -17.55
CA GLU A 72 10.83 20.28 -18.79
C GLU A 72 10.32 18.90 -19.26
N HIS A 73 10.95 17.78 -18.84
CA HIS A 73 10.56 16.43 -19.31
C HIS A 73 9.43 15.75 -18.53
N ALA A 74 9.07 16.21 -17.32
CA ALA A 74 7.97 15.62 -16.54
C ALA A 74 6.58 16.22 -16.89
N SER A 75 6.54 17.30 -17.67
CA SER A 75 5.30 18.03 -17.96
C SER A 75 4.49 17.38 -19.08
N GLU A 76 5.13 16.81 -20.11
CA GLU A 76 4.46 16.24 -21.28
C GLU A 76 3.74 14.92 -20.96
N GLU A 77 4.34 14.02 -20.17
CA GLU A 77 3.67 12.77 -19.76
C GLU A 77 2.46 13.05 -18.85
N GLN A 78 2.57 14.04 -17.97
CA GLN A 78 1.47 14.45 -17.10
C GLN A 78 0.34 15.13 -17.90
N GLU A 79 0.66 15.88 -18.97
CA GLU A 79 -0.34 16.46 -19.87
C GLU A 79 -1.07 15.40 -20.71
N VAL A 80 -0.39 14.37 -21.20
CA VAL A 80 -1.02 13.26 -21.93
C VAL A 80 -1.96 12.45 -21.03
N LEU A 81 -1.56 12.21 -19.77
CA LEU A 81 -2.43 11.57 -18.78
C LEU A 81 -3.62 12.46 -18.38
N ASN A 82 -3.40 13.77 -18.25
CA ASN A 82 -4.48 14.73 -17.99
C ASN A 82 -5.45 14.84 -19.18
N ALA A 83 -4.97 14.74 -20.43
CA ALA A 83 -5.80 14.75 -21.63
C ALA A 83 -6.65 13.47 -21.77
N LYS A 84 -6.08 12.30 -21.43
CA LYS A 84 -6.82 11.02 -21.39
C LYS A 84 -7.83 10.97 -20.24
N ALA A 85 -7.51 11.61 -19.11
CA ALA A 85 -8.45 11.82 -18.00
C ALA A 85 -9.55 12.84 -18.33
N ALA A 86 -9.28 13.83 -19.20
CA ALA A 86 -10.25 14.81 -19.67
C ALA A 86 -11.27 14.21 -20.65
N THR A 87 -10.89 13.18 -21.41
CA THR A 87 -11.83 12.43 -22.28
C THR A 87 -12.83 11.58 -21.48
N LEU A 88 -12.52 11.28 -20.21
CA LEU A 88 -13.45 10.66 -19.26
C LEU A 88 -14.36 11.68 -18.55
N GLY A 89 -14.22 12.98 -18.85
CA GLY A 89 -15.05 14.07 -18.32
C GLY A 89 -16.48 14.03 -18.86
N GLY A 90 -17.27 13.07 -18.38
CA GLY A 90 -18.71 13.04 -18.58
C GLY A 90 -19.38 14.26 -17.94
N SER A 91 -20.43 14.76 -18.58
CA SER A 91 -21.30 15.81 -18.04
C SER A 91 -21.70 15.49 -16.59
N HIS A 92 -21.30 16.34 -15.64
CA HIS A 92 -21.66 16.15 -14.24
C HIS A 92 -23.19 16.18 -14.10
N SER A 93 -23.75 15.07 -13.65
CA SER A 93 -25.18 15.00 -13.35
C SER A 93 -25.49 15.92 -12.16
N SER A 94 -26.47 16.80 -12.32
CA SER A 94 -27.03 17.59 -11.22
C SER A 94 -27.98 16.76 -10.34
N ALA A 95 -28.38 15.57 -10.80
CA ALA A 95 -29.21 14.67 -10.02
C ALA A 95 -28.48 14.16 -8.78
N GLU A 96 -29.26 13.79 -7.77
CA GLU A 96 -28.73 13.16 -6.57
C GLU A 96 -28.16 11.77 -6.92
N PRO A 97 -26.95 11.43 -6.44
CA PRO A 97 -26.40 10.10 -6.65
C PRO A 97 -27.24 9.03 -5.93
N PRO A 98 -27.23 7.78 -6.42
CA PRO A 98 -27.94 6.68 -5.78
C PRO A 98 -27.48 6.47 -4.33
N SER A 99 -28.41 6.03 -3.48
CA SER A 99 -28.14 5.68 -2.09
C SER A 99 -27.19 4.48 -1.97
N SER A 100 -26.58 4.30 -0.78
CA SER A 100 -25.68 3.16 -0.52
C SER A 100 -26.38 1.81 -0.75
N ASP A 101 -27.64 1.68 -0.33
CA ASP A 101 -28.41 0.44 -0.47
C ASP A 101 -28.78 0.12 -1.92
N GLU A 102 -28.95 1.15 -2.75
CA GLU A 102 -29.14 0.98 -4.19
C GLU A 102 -27.83 0.52 -4.83
N ILE A 103 -26.69 1.18 -4.53
CA ILE A 103 -25.37 0.84 -5.09
C ILE A 103 -24.98 -0.61 -4.74
N LYS A 104 -25.25 -1.08 -3.52
CA LYS A 104 -24.94 -2.47 -3.11
C LYS A 104 -25.67 -3.53 -3.94
N LYS A 105 -26.84 -3.19 -4.49
CA LYS A 105 -27.67 -4.08 -5.32
C LYS A 105 -27.32 -4.01 -6.81
N MET A 106 -26.54 -3.02 -7.23
CA MET A 106 -26.13 -2.84 -8.62
C MET A 106 -25.14 -3.91 -9.08
N ASP A 107 -25.15 -4.17 -10.38
CA ASP A 107 -24.08 -4.91 -11.05
C ASP A 107 -22.84 -4.03 -11.27
N VAL A 108 -21.74 -4.64 -11.71
CA VAL A 108 -20.47 -3.94 -11.94
C VAL A 108 -20.62 -2.80 -12.96
N ALA A 109 -21.41 -2.99 -14.01
CA ALA A 109 -21.57 -1.99 -15.05
C ALA A 109 -22.27 -0.73 -14.53
N ALA A 110 -23.35 -0.90 -13.77
CA ALA A 110 -24.05 0.19 -13.12
C ALA A 110 -23.16 0.89 -12.08
N ILE A 111 -22.39 0.16 -11.28
CA ILE A 111 -21.46 0.75 -10.30
C ILE A 111 -20.41 1.65 -10.99
N VAL A 112 -19.81 1.18 -12.09
CA VAL A 112 -18.83 1.97 -12.86
C VAL A 112 -19.51 3.17 -13.53
N GLY A 113 -20.76 3.02 -13.99
CA GLY A 113 -21.59 4.13 -14.47
C GLY A 113 -21.79 5.22 -13.41
N VAL A 114 -22.07 4.85 -12.16
CA VAL A 114 -22.20 5.79 -11.03
C VAL A 114 -20.87 6.50 -10.74
N LEU A 115 -19.74 5.78 -10.72
CA LEU A 115 -18.42 6.39 -10.56
C LEU A 115 -18.13 7.44 -11.65
N LYS A 116 -18.49 7.13 -12.91
CA LYS A 116 -18.30 8.04 -14.04
C LYS A 116 -19.20 9.27 -13.96
N ALA A 117 -20.45 9.12 -13.51
CA ALA A 117 -21.40 10.22 -13.37
C ALA A 117 -21.08 11.14 -12.18
N TYR A 118 -20.52 10.59 -11.10
CA TYR A 118 -20.32 11.28 -9.83
C TYR A 118 -18.87 11.22 -9.29
N PRO A 119 -17.83 11.54 -10.08
CA PRO A 119 -16.43 11.34 -9.70
C PRO A 119 -15.95 12.23 -8.54
N MET A 120 -16.76 13.23 -8.15
CA MET A 120 -16.45 14.20 -7.09
C MET A 120 -17.36 14.07 -5.86
N ARG A 121 -18.34 13.16 -5.87
CA ARG A 121 -19.25 12.97 -4.73
C ARG A 121 -18.67 11.91 -3.81
N ALA A 122 -18.02 12.34 -2.73
CA ALA A 122 -17.27 11.46 -1.84
C ALA A 122 -18.05 10.23 -1.36
N HIS A 123 -19.31 10.38 -0.96
CA HIS A 123 -20.14 9.26 -0.51
C HIS A 123 -20.45 8.27 -1.65
N ALA A 124 -20.74 8.75 -2.87
CA ALA A 124 -21.01 7.89 -4.02
C ALA A 124 -19.75 7.12 -4.41
N VAL A 125 -18.61 7.81 -4.50
CA VAL A 125 -17.30 7.19 -4.76
C VAL A 125 -16.96 6.14 -3.71
N ALA A 126 -17.11 6.46 -2.42
CA ALA A 126 -16.84 5.53 -1.34
C ALA A 126 -17.73 4.27 -1.44
N ASN A 127 -19.05 4.44 -1.63
CA ASN A 127 -20.00 3.32 -1.77
C ASN A 127 -19.71 2.46 -3.01
N CYS A 128 -19.36 3.09 -4.13
CA CYS A 128 -19.00 2.36 -5.34
C CYS A 128 -17.69 1.59 -5.16
N ALA A 129 -16.65 2.21 -4.59
CA ALA A 129 -15.38 1.55 -4.32
C ALA A 129 -15.54 0.40 -3.30
N ASP A 130 -16.34 0.61 -2.26
CA ASP A 130 -16.71 -0.43 -1.29
C ASP A 130 -17.39 -1.62 -1.98
N THR A 131 -18.35 -1.35 -2.85
CA THR A 131 -19.07 -2.41 -3.56
C THR A 131 -18.15 -3.11 -4.57
N LEU A 132 -17.31 -2.38 -5.30
CA LEU A 132 -16.29 -2.96 -6.19
C LEU A 132 -15.32 -3.86 -5.42
N ARG A 133 -14.85 -3.48 -4.23
CA ARG A 133 -13.93 -4.32 -3.43
C ARG A 133 -14.54 -5.67 -3.08
N ILE A 134 -15.87 -5.74 -2.92
CA ILE A 134 -16.60 -6.97 -2.62
C ILE A 134 -16.83 -7.77 -3.91
N ARG A 135 -17.36 -7.13 -4.96
CA ARG A 135 -17.75 -7.79 -6.22
C ARG A 135 -16.55 -8.28 -7.03
N CYS A 136 -15.46 -7.54 -7.04
CA CYS A 136 -14.21 -7.87 -7.74
C CYS A 136 -13.36 -8.91 -7.00
N ARG A 137 -13.95 -9.72 -6.11
CA ARG A 137 -13.38 -11.00 -5.68
C ARG A 137 -13.58 -12.09 -6.74
N GLU A 138 -14.62 -11.95 -7.56
CA GLU A 138 -14.91 -12.83 -8.68
C GLU A 138 -14.18 -12.37 -9.94
N SER A 139 -13.49 -13.28 -10.63
CA SER A 139 -12.66 -12.95 -11.79
C SER A 139 -13.45 -12.33 -12.95
N ALA A 140 -14.67 -12.81 -13.22
CA ALA A 140 -15.54 -12.25 -14.25
C ALA A 140 -15.87 -10.77 -13.99
N ASN A 141 -16.16 -10.42 -12.74
CA ASN A 141 -16.43 -9.03 -12.34
C ASN A 141 -15.20 -8.14 -12.46
N VAL A 142 -14.01 -8.68 -12.18
CA VAL A 142 -12.74 -7.96 -12.35
C VAL A 142 -12.48 -7.62 -13.80
N ILE A 143 -12.68 -8.58 -14.72
CA ILE A 143 -12.53 -8.37 -16.16
C ILE A 143 -13.51 -7.30 -16.63
N GLN A 144 -14.80 -7.45 -16.31
CA GLN A 144 -15.83 -6.49 -16.69
C GLN A 144 -15.54 -5.07 -16.15
N ALA A 145 -15.17 -4.94 -14.88
CA ALA A 145 -14.82 -3.64 -14.29
C ALA A 145 -13.62 -3.00 -15.00
N THR A 146 -12.61 -3.80 -15.35
CA THR A 146 -11.42 -3.35 -16.07
C THR A 146 -11.75 -2.86 -17.47
N GLU A 147 -12.57 -3.61 -18.23
CA GLU A 147 -13.02 -3.21 -19.57
C GLU A 147 -13.79 -1.89 -19.55
N LEU A 148 -14.56 -1.65 -18.48
CA LEU A 148 -15.31 -0.41 -18.27
C LEU A 148 -14.47 0.77 -17.74
N GLY A 149 -13.16 0.58 -17.51
CA GLY A 149 -12.25 1.64 -17.05
C GLY A 149 -12.33 1.95 -15.55
N ALA A 150 -12.72 0.98 -14.72
CA ALA A 150 -12.81 1.17 -13.28
C ALA A 150 -11.48 1.56 -12.64
N ILE A 151 -10.34 1.05 -13.14
CA ILE A 151 -9.01 1.35 -12.61
C ILE A 151 -8.74 2.86 -12.68
N GLU A 152 -8.90 3.45 -13.87
CA GLU A 152 -8.66 4.87 -14.11
C GLU A 152 -9.62 5.74 -13.30
N LEU A 153 -10.90 5.37 -13.22
CA LEU A 153 -11.90 6.10 -12.45
C LEU A 153 -11.59 6.08 -10.95
N VAL A 154 -11.15 4.95 -10.41
CA VAL A 154 -10.79 4.83 -8.99
C VAL A 154 -9.52 5.62 -8.69
N VAL A 155 -8.48 5.55 -9.52
CA VAL A 155 -7.25 6.35 -9.35
C VAL A 155 -7.55 7.85 -9.46
N GLN A 156 -8.40 8.25 -10.41
CA GLN A 156 -8.84 9.64 -10.54
C GLN A 156 -9.58 10.10 -9.28
N SER A 157 -10.47 9.26 -8.75
CA SER A 157 -11.24 9.57 -7.53
C SER A 157 -10.32 9.74 -6.32
N MET A 158 -9.33 8.86 -6.14
CA MET A 158 -8.31 9.01 -5.09
C MET A 158 -7.56 10.34 -5.22
N THR A 159 -7.21 10.71 -6.45
CA THR A 159 -6.49 11.95 -6.74
C THR A 159 -7.34 13.19 -6.48
N LYS A 160 -8.65 13.16 -6.70
CA LYS A 160 -9.51 14.33 -6.48
C LYS A 160 -10.04 14.44 -5.04
N LEU A 161 -10.18 13.31 -4.33
CA LEU A 161 -10.77 13.24 -2.99
C LEU A 161 -9.73 12.81 -1.93
N GLN A 162 -8.55 13.40 -1.99
CA GLN A 162 -7.36 13.00 -1.21
C GLN A 162 -7.52 13.10 0.31
N THR A 163 -8.41 13.94 0.80
CA THR A 163 -8.61 14.19 2.24
C THR A 163 -9.71 13.34 2.86
N MET A 164 -10.37 12.48 2.07
CA MET A 164 -11.49 11.67 2.52
C MET A 164 -11.01 10.25 2.80
N ASP A 165 -10.73 9.94 4.07
CA ASP A 165 -10.14 8.66 4.52
C ASP A 165 -10.92 7.46 3.98
N GLN A 166 -12.26 7.52 4.08
CA GLN A 166 -13.12 6.43 3.63
C GLN A 166 -13.01 6.16 2.14
N VAL A 167 -12.88 7.22 1.33
CA VAL A 167 -12.66 7.11 -0.11
C VAL A 167 -11.29 6.47 -0.37
N GLN A 168 -10.24 6.97 0.27
CA GLN A 168 -8.88 6.43 0.09
C GLN A 168 -8.81 4.96 0.47
N LEU A 169 -9.36 4.58 1.62
CA LEU A 169 -9.40 3.20 2.09
C LEU A 169 -10.08 2.28 1.07
N TYR A 170 -11.32 2.59 0.69
CA TYR A 170 -12.08 1.72 -0.21
C TYR A 170 -11.51 1.69 -1.63
N CYS A 171 -11.00 2.82 -2.13
CA CYS A 171 -10.33 2.85 -3.42
C CYS A 171 -9.05 2.00 -3.43
N LEU A 172 -8.22 2.06 -2.39
CA LEU A 172 -7.02 1.23 -2.27
C LEU A 172 -7.35 -0.26 -2.25
N VAL A 173 -8.37 -0.68 -1.49
CA VAL A 173 -8.79 -2.09 -1.45
C VAL A 173 -9.38 -2.54 -2.79
N ALA A 174 -10.21 -1.70 -3.41
CA ALA A 174 -10.76 -1.99 -4.73
C ALA A 174 -9.66 -2.13 -5.79
N LEU A 175 -8.69 -1.20 -5.83
CA LEU A 175 -7.56 -1.27 -6.75
C LEU A 175 -6.71 -2.52 -6.53
N ARG A 176 -6.41 -2.85 -5.27
CA ARG A 176 -5.68 -4.07 -4.93
C ARG A 176 -6.35 -5.30 -5.56
N ASN A 177 -7.67 -5.42 -5.44
CA ASN A 177 -8.42 -6.54 -6.03
C ASN A 177 -8.44 -6.45 -7.57
N LEU A 178 -8.64 -5.25 -8.12
CA LEU A 178 -8.69 -5.02 -9.56
C LEU A 178 -7.36 -5.26 -10.28
N VAL A 179 -6.20 -5.12 -9.62
CA VAL A 179 -4.89 -5.32 -10.27
C VAL A 179 -4.22 -6.65 -9.89
N SER A 180 -4.79 -7.36 -8.90
CA SER A 180 -4.21 -8.63 -8.46
C SER A 180 -4.29 -9.71 -9.55
N GLY A 181 -3.19 -10.44 -9.70
CA GLY A 181 -3.09 -11.62 -10.57
C GLY A 181 -2.93 -11.33 -12.07
N ASP A 182 -2.74 -10.08 -12.50
CA ASP A 182 -2.66 -9.73 -13.92
C ASP A 182 -1.77 -8.53 -14.17
N ASN A 183 -0.73 -8.74 -14.97
CA ASN A 183 0.28 -7.72 -15.25
C ASN A 183 -0.21 -6.61 -16.18
N ALA A 184 -1.13 -6.90 -17.11
CA ALA A 184 -1.73 -5.87 -17.95
C ALA A 184 -2.57 -4.90 -17.11
N ARG A 185 -3.31 -5.40 -16.12
CA ARG A 185 -4.05 -4.56 -15.16
C ARG A 185 -3.14 -3.74 -14.25
N LYS A 186 -2.01 -4.31 -13.80
CA LYS A 186 -0.98 -3.55 -13.05
C LYS A 186 -0.39 -2.41 -13.89
N ARG A 187 0.07 -2.69 -15.12
CA ARG A 187 0.59 -1.67 -16.05
C ARG A 187 -0.43 -0.56 -16.28
N ARG A 188 -1.68 -0.94 -16.55
CA ARG A 188 -2.78 0.02 -16.72
C ARG A 188 -3.00 0.90 -15.48
N ALA A 189 -2.86 0.36 -14.28
CA ALA A 189 -2.94 1.16 -13.05
C ALA A 189 -1.74 2.11 -12.90
N VAL A 190 -0.52 1.66 -13.21
CA VAL A 190 0.67 2.53 -13.22
C VAL A 190 0.47 3.67 -14.21
N GLU A 191 0.07 3.38 -15.44
CA GLU A 191 -0.25 4.36 -16.49
C GLU A 191 -1.35 5.33 -16.04
N ALA A 192 -2.35 4.87 -15.28
CA ALA A 192 -3.40 5.72 -14.74
C ALA A 192 -2.93 6.69 -13.63
N GLY A 193 -1.67 6.63 -13.20
CA GLY A 193 -1.13 7.44 -12.12
C GLY A 193 -1.39 6.85 -10.72
N CYS A 194 -1.56 5.52 -10.61
CA CYS A 194 -1.84 4.87 -9.32
C CYS A 194 -0.69 5.06 -8.32
N VAL A 195 0.57 5.02 -8.77
CA VAL A 195 1.75 5.19 -7.91
C VAL A 195 1.77 6.54 -7.18
N PRO A 196 1.72 7.70 -7.86
CA PRO A 196 1.68 8.98 -7.14
C PRO A 196 0.41 9.13 -6.28
N ALA A 197 -0.74 8.61 -6.73
CA ALA A 197 -1.99 8.66 -5.97
C ALA A 197 -1.91 7.85 -4.65
N LEU A 198 -1.38 6.63 -4.69
CA LEU A 198 -1.23 5.78 -3.51
C LEU A 198 -0.22 6.36 -2.52
N CYS A 199 0.94 6.85 -2.99
CA CYS A 199 1.96 7.43 -2.13
C CYS A 199 1.42 8.66 -1.40
N LYS A 200 0.66 9.51 -2.11
CA LYS A 200 -0.01 10.67 -1.51
C LYS A 200 -1.09 10.30 -0.52
N ALA A 201 -1.86 9.24 -0.79
CA ALA A 201 -2.87 8.73 0.13
C ALA A 201 -2.23 8.28 1.45
N VAL A 202 -1.21 7.41 1.37
CA VAL A 202 -0.53 6.91 2.58
C VAL A 202 0.17 8.02 3.35
N ALA A 203 0.81 8.97 2.66
CA ALA A 203 1.49 10.11 3.31
C ALA A 203 0.52 11.07 4.01
N LYS A 204 -0.69 11.27 3.48
CA LYS A 204 -1.72 12.12 4.12
C LYS A 204 -2.42 11.43 5.30
N HIS A 205 -2.46 10.10 5.28
CA HIS A 205 -3.27 9.28 6.19
C HIS A 205 -2.40 8.33 7.01
N THR A 206 -1.21 8.77 7.44
CA THR A 206 -0.25 7.94 8.19
C THR A 206 -0.82 7.41 9.51
N ALA A 207 -1.78 8.10 10.11
CA ALA A 207 -2.49 7.67 11.31
C ALA A 207 -3.60 6.63 11.05
N HIS A 208 -3.94 6.34 9.79
CA HIS A 208 -5.02 5.41 9.44
C HIS A 208 -4.46 4.05 9.00
N ALA A 209 -4.39 3.10 9.94
CA ALA A 209 -3.79 1.77 9.74
C ALA A 209 -4.25 1.07 8.45
N GLY A 210 -5.56 1.03 8.17
CA GLY A 210 -6.09 0.36 6.97
C GLY A 210 -5.64 0.99 5.64
N ILE A 211 -5.46 2.32 5.58
CA ILE A 211 -4.96 3.01 4.39
C ILE A 211 -3.49 2.64 4.18
N CYS A 212 -2.69 2.65 5.26
CA CYS A 212 -1.29 2.28 5.19
C CYS A 212 -1.09 0.81 4.79
N GLU A 213 -1.83 -0.11 5.43
CA GLU A 213 -1.81 -1.54 5.14
C GLU A 213 -2.07 -1.80 3.65
N HIS A 214 -3.20 -1.30 3.14
CA HIS A 214 -3.60 -1.54 1.76
C HIS A 214 -2.76 -0.75 0.76
N GLY A 215 -2.26 0.43 1.15
CA GLY A 215 -1.32 1.21 0.35
C GLY A 215 -0.01 0.46 0.10
N TYR A 216 0.61 -0.10 1.15
CA TYR A 216 1.85 -0.86 0.98
C TYR A 216 1.64 -2.21 0.29
N ALA A 217 0.51 -2.87 0.55
CA ALA A 217 0.14 -4.08 -0.19
C ALA A 217 0.00 -3.79 -1.69
N LEU A 218 -0.69 -2.71 -2.05
CA LEU A 218 -0.83 -2.29 -3.45
C LEU A 218 0.52 -1.90 -4.07
N ALA A 219 1.35 -1.14 -3.36
CA ALA A 219 2.69 -0.78 -3.82
C ALA A 219 3.55 -2.04 -4.13
N THR A 220 3.51 -3.05 -3.25
CA THR A 220 4.22 -4.33 -3.47
C THR A 220 3.71 -5.06 -4.72
N ILE A 221 2.38 -5.05 -4.94
CA ILE A 221 1.77 -5.67 -6.12
C ILE A 221 2.19 -4.95 -7.41
N LEU A 222 2.18 -3.61 -7.40
CA LEU A 222 2.58 -2.80 -8.56
C LEU A 222 4.08 -2.89 -8.86
N GLY A 223 4.92 -3.00 -7.82
CA GLY A 223 6.36 -3.22 -7.98
C GLY A 223 6.75 -4.63 -8.46
N SER A 224 5.78 -5.54 -8.65
CA SER A 224 6.01 -6.94 -8.99
C SER A 224 5.24 -7.33 -10.27
N ILE A 225 5.64 -6.77 -11.41
CA ILE A 225 5.10 -7.10 -12.73
C ILE A 225 6.02 -8.14 -13.38
N SER A 226 5.62 -9.42 -13.36
CA SER A 226 6.54 -10.53 -13.66
C SER A 226 6.99 -10.66 -15.12
N ASP A 227 6.25 -10.09 -16.07
CA ASP A 227 6.60 -10.06 -17.50
C ASP A 227 7.21 -8.71 -17.93
N ALA A 228 7.36 -7.76 -17.00
CA ALA A 228 8.02 -6.50 -17.25
C ALA A 228 9.54 -6.66 -17.30
N SER A 229 10.22 -5.83 -18.09
CA SER A 229 11.68 -5.79 -18.10
C SER A 229 12.22 -5.38 -16.72
N ALA A 230 13.47 -5.74 -16.42
CA ALA A 230 14.11 -5.30 -15.18
C ALA A 230 14.12 -3.76 -15.04
N GLU A 231 14.25 -3.06 -16.16
CA GLU A 231 14.22 -1.58 -16.22
C GLU A 231 12.83 -1.02 -15.91
N GLU A 232 11.77 -1.61 -16.47
CA GLU A 232 10.39 -1.19 -16.19
C GLU A 232 10.02 -1.41 -14.71
N GLN A 233 10.38 -2.57 -14.15
CA GLN A 233 10.16 -2.85 -12.73
C GLN A 233 10.94 -1.87 -11.85
N LEU A 234 12.20 -1.59 -12.20
CA LEU A 234 13.04 -0.64 -11.48
C LEU A 234 12.46 0.78 -11.56
N ALA A 235 11.95 1.22 -12.71
CA ALA A 235 11.34 2.53 -12.88
C ALA A 235 10.10 2.71 -11.97
N ILE A 236 9.25 1.69 -11.86
CA ILE A 236 8.09 1.71 -10.96
C ILE A 236 8.54 1.82 -9.50
N LYS A 237 9.53 1.01 -9.08
CA LYS A 237 10.05 1.02 -7.72
C LYS A 237 10.73 2.35 -7.37
N ARG A 238 11.51 2.92 -8.29
CA ARG A 238 12.07 4.28 -8.18
C ARG A 238 10.98 5.31 -7.97
N SER A 239 9.93 5.29 -8.79
CA SER A 239 8.79 6.21 -8.66
C SER A 239 8.13 6.13 -7.28
N ILE A 240 7.93 4.92 -6.74
CA ILE A 240 7.41 4.70 -5.39
C ILE A 240 8.35 5.31 -4.34
N ILE A 241 9.65 5.02 -4.43
CA ILE A 241 10.66 5.46 -3.45
C ILE A 241 10.87 6.97 -3.49
N ASP A 242 10.97 7.55 -4.69
CA ASP A 242 11.18 8.98 -4.92
C ASP A 242 9.97 9.81 -4.47
N SER A 243 8.78 9.20 -4.43
CA SER A 243 7.59 9.76 -3.78
C SER A 243 7.66 9.75 -2.25
N GLY A 244 8.80 9.40 -1.66
CA GLY A 244 9.05 9.43 -0.22
C GLY A 244 8.59 8.19 0.54
N ALA A 245 8.34 7.06 -0.14
CA ALA A 245 7.75 5.87 0.48
C ALA A 245 8.49 5.39 1.74
N TYR A 246 9.82 5.37 1.76
CA TYR A 246 10.57 4.91 2.94
C TYR A 246 10.41 5.81 4.16
N LYS A 247 10.38 7.14 3.95
CA LYS A 247 10.12 8.08 5.04
C LYS A 247 8.73 7.85 5.62
N THR A 248 7.72 7.72 4.75
CA THR A 248 6.35 7.43 5.15
C THR A 248 6.23 6.07 5.85
N ILE A 249 6.95 5.04 5.39
CA ILE A 249 6.99 3.73 6.06
C ILE A 249 7.57 3.85 7.46
N ALA A 250 8.67 4.59 7.65
CA ALA A 250 9.23 4.80 8.98
C ALA A 250 8.24 5.51 9.93
N GLU A 251 7.57 6.56 9.44
CA GLU A 251 6.52 7.27 10.18
C GLU A 251 5.35 6.34 10.55
N VAL A 252 4.84 5.56 9.61
CA VAL A 252 3.74 4.62 9.82
C VAL A 252 4.12 3.51 10.80
N LEU A 253 5.30 2.91 10.65
CA LEU A 253 5.78 1.88 11.58
C LEU A 253 5.92 2.43 13.00
N ASN A 254 6.24 3.71 13.16
CA ASN A 254 6.29 4.37 14.46
C ASN A 254 4.89 4.67 15.02
N ALA A 255 3.95 5.10 14.17
CA ALA A 255 2.58 5.41 14.57
C ALA A 255 1.76 4.14 14.91
N HIS A 256 2.04 3.02 14.25
CA HIS A 256 1.29 1.76 14.36
C HIS A 256 2.13 0.61 14.92
N ASP A 257 2.95 0.89 15.93
CA ASP A 257 3.79 -0.13 16.57
C ASP A 257 2.92 -1.26 17.15
N GLY A 258 3.18 -2.49 16.73
CA GLY A 258 2.42 -3.68 17.15
C GLY A 258 1.18 -3.99 16.32
N VAL A 259 0.81 -3.18 15.33
CA VAL A 259 -0.26 -3.50 14.38
C VAL A 259 0.28 -4.44 13.30
N THR A 260 0.21 -5.75 13.57
CA THR A 260 0.85 -6.81 12.77
C THR A 260 0.63 -6.67 11.25
N ALA A 261 -0.59 -6.38 10.80
CA ALA A 261 -0.89 -6.30 9.37
C ALA A 261 -0.21 -5.10 8.67
N VAL A 262 -0.14 -3.95 9.34
CA VAL A 262 0.57 -2.75 8.84
C VAL A 262 2.06 -3.04 8.78
N GLU A 263 2.62 -3.60 9.84
CA GLU A 263 4.06 -3.88 9.92
C GLU A 263 4.48 -4.96 8.92
N GLN A 264 3.68 -6.01 8.73
CA GLN A 264 3.93 -7.05 7.74
C GLN A 264 3.97 -6.47 6.33
N ASN A 265 2.95 -5.71 5.93
CA ASN A 265 2.89 -5.13 4.58
C ASN A 265 3.98 -4.09 4.36
N ALA A 266 4.32 -3.28 5.37
CA ALA A 266 5.45 -2.36 5.31
C ALA A 266 6.78 -3.10 5.13
N CYS A 267 7.02 -4.19 5.87
CA CYS A 267 8.23 -5.01 5.73
C CYS A 267 8.31 -5.68 4.35
N LEU A 268 7.19 -6.18 3.83
CA LEU A 268 7.13 -6.76 2.49
C LEU A 268 7.45 -5.71 1.41
N ALA A 269 6.91 -4.50 1.54
CA ALA A 269 7.21 -3.39 0.64
C ALA A 269 8.71 -3.03 0.68
N ILE A 270 9.29 -2.89 1.87
CA ILE A 270 10.74 -2.62 2.03
C ILE A 270 11.57 -3.72 1.33
N ASN A 271 11.27 -4.98 1.61
CA ASN A 271 11.98 -6.11 1.01
C ASN A 271 11.86 -6.14 -0.52
N SER A 272 10.69 -5.76 -1.07
CA SER A 272 10.44 -5.71 -2.50
C SER A 272 11.25 -4.63 -3.21
N PHE A 273 11.45 -3.47 -2.56
CA PHE A 273 12.05 -2.30 -3.21
C PHE A 273 13.55 -2.12 -2.91
N ALA A 274 14.05 -2.62 -1.79
CA ALA A 274 15.44 -2.40 -1.39
C ALA A 274 16.46 -3.25 -2.17
N ARG A 275 16.04 -4.36 -2.79
CA ARG A 275 16.94 -5.35 -3.39
C ARG A 275 17.54 -4.97 -4.74
N ASP A 276 16.92 -4.06 -5.47
CA ASP A 276 17.27 -3.85 -6.89
C ASP A 276 18.31 -2.76 -7.10
N GLU A 277 18.47 -1.82 -6.17
CA GLU A 277 19.37 -0.68 -6.33
C GLU A 277 19.94 -0.20 -5.00
N GLU A 278 21.27 0.03 -4.95
CA GLU A 278 21.96 0.50 -3.75
C GLU A 278 21.40 1.85 -3.25
N THR A 279 20.97 2.72 -4.17
CA THR A 279 20.36 4.01 -3.82
C THR A 279 19.04 3.86 -3.05
N HIS A 280 18.27 2.80 -3.31
CA HIS A 280 17.06 2.49 -2.55
C HIS A 280 17.41 2.07 -1.12
N CYS A 281 18.47 1.28 -1.05
CA CYS A 281 19.08 0.76 0.14
C CYS A 281 19.62 1.89 1.06
N ASP A 282 20.23 2.93 0.48
CA ASP A 282 20.65 4.15 1.17
C ASP A 282 19.46 4.99 1.67
N LYS A 283 18.43 5.18 0.83
CA LYS A 283 17.21 5.91 1.23
C LYS A 283 16.48 5.21 2.38
N ALA A 284 16.44 3.88 2.38
CA ALA A 284 15.87 3.11 3.48
C ALA A 284 16.68 3.28 4.79
N HIS A 285 18.01 3.29 4.69
CA HIS A 285 18.90 3.57 5.82
C HIS A 285 18.71 4.99 6.35
N GLN A 286 18.68 6.01 5.48
CA GLN A 286 18.44 7.41 5.86
C GLN A 286 17.07 7.62 6.53
N ALA A 287 16.07 6.81 6.17
CA ALA A 287 14.76 6.82 6.82
C ALA A 287 14.75 6.14 8.21
N GLY A 288 15.87 5.59 8.69
CA GLY A 288 15.97 4.93 9.99
C GLY A 288 15.31 3.54 10.05
N LEU A 289 15.11 2.88 8.90
CA LEU A 289 14.41 1.60 8.84
C LEU A 289 15.22 0.44 9.45
N ILE A 290 16.56 0.54 9.50
CA ILE A 290 17.41 -0.49 10.11
C ILE A 290 17.06 -0.67 11.60
N GLN A 291 17.02 0.43 12.35
CA GLN A 291 16.68 0.42 13.78
C GLN A 291 15.27 -0.10 13.99
N LYS A 292 14.31 0.44 13.22
CA LYS A 292 12.90 0.06 13.39
C LYS A 292 12.70 -1.43 13.13
N LEU A 293 13.22 -1.95 12.02
CA LEU A 293 13.14 -3.39 11.69
C LEU A 293 13.85 -4.26 12.72
N ALA A 294 15.01 -3.83 13.23
CA ALA A 294 15.69 -4.54 14.31
C ALA A 294 14.84 -4.60 15.59
N THR A 295 14.13 -3.53 15.94
CA THR A 295 13.16 -3.53 17.04
C THR A 295 12.03 -4.54 16.79
N ILE A 296 11.48 -4.61 15.56
CA ILE A 296 10.44 -5.60 15.22
C ILE A 296 10.95 -7.03 15.41
N VAL A 297 12.14 -7.33 14.87
CA VAL A 297 12.76 -8.66 14.94
C VAL A 297 13.04 -9.09 16.39
N GLN A 298 13.27 -8.14 17.30
CA GLN A 298 13.56 -8.39 18.72
C GLN A 298 12.33 -8.42 19.62
N ARG A 299 11.15 -8.07 19.12
CA ARG A 299 9.92 -8.09 19.94
C ARG A 299 9.62 -9.51 20.41
N LYS A 300 9.35 -9.64 21.71
CA LYS A 300 8.86 -10.91 22.29
C LYS A 300 7.48 -11.21 21.70
N ASN A 301 7.25 -12.46 21.31
CA ASN A 301 5.97 -12.94 20.75
C ASN A 301 5.56 -12.26 19.44
N VAL A 302 6.51 -11.85 18.61
CA VAL A 302 6.22 -11.43 17.23
C VAL A 302 5.68 -12.61 16.42
N ASP A 303 4.64 -12.35 15.63
CA ASP A 303 4.08 -13.35 14.70
C ASP A 303 5.18 -13.89 13.75
N LYS A 304 5.12 -15.18 13.42
CA LYS A 304 6.16 -15.85 12.61
C LYS A 304 6.34 -15.18 11.25
N LEU A 305 5.24 -14.80 10.59
CA LEU A 305 5.29 -14.15 9.27
C LEU A 305 5.84 -12.72 9.38
N LEU A 306 5.45 -12.00 10.43
CA LEU A 306 6.00 -10.66 10.69
C LEU A 306 7.51 -10.73 10.93
N TRP A 307 7.97 -11.64 11.79
CA TRP A 307 9.39 -11.84 12.06
C TRP A 307 10.17 -12.14 10.77
N GLN A 308 9.65 -13.04 9.92
CA GLN A 308 10.27 -13.37 8.64
C GLN A 308 10.32 -12.17 7.69
N ALA A 309 9.21 -11.44 7.55
CA ALA A 309 9.13 -10.26 6.69
C ALA A 309 10.10 -9.17 7.17
N SER A 310 10.13 -8.87 8.47
CA SER A 310 11.04 -7.86 9.03
C SER A 310 12.52 -8.27 8.90
N ARG A 311 12.83 -9.55 9.09
CA ARG A 311 14.18 -10.08 8.88
C ARG A 311 14.61 -9.99 7.41
N ALA A 312 13.73 -10.36 6.48
CA ALA A 312 14.00 -10.27 5.04
C ALA A 312 14.22 -8.81 4.61
N ALA A 313 13.35 -7.90 5.06
CA ALA A 313 13.49 -6.46 4.82
C ALA A 313 14.81 -5.91 5.37
N LEU A 314 15.17 -6.28 6.60
CA LEU A 314 16.45 -5.88 7.20
C LEU A 314 17.63 -6.44 6.41
N GLY A 315 17.57 -7.71 6.03
CA GLY A 315 18.57 -8.36 5.19
C GLY A 315 18.76 -7.65 3.85
N ALA A 316 17.66 -7.30 3.18
CA ALA A 316 17.67 -6.56 1.91
C ALA A 316 18.37 -5.21 2.04
N ILE A 317 18.16 -4.48 3.15
CA ILE A 317 18.84 -3.20 3.39
C ILE A 317 20.33 -3.40 3.68
N ILE A 318 20.74 -4.43 4.42
CA ILE A 318 22.14 -4.50 4.90
C ILE A 318 23.07 -5.34 4.02
N LEU A 319 22.57 -6.08 3.04
CA LEU A 319 23.31 -7.17 2.39
C LEU A 319 24.69 -6.76 1.85
N ASP A 320 24.81 -5.58 1.25
CA ASP A 320 26.01 -5.18 0.50
C ASP A 320 26.79 -4.00 1.13
N SER A 321 26.41 -3.53 2.32
CA SER A 321 27.08 -2.42 3.00
C SER A 321 27.64 -2.78 4.36
N ALA A 322 28.96 -2.66 4.52
CA ALA A 322 29.65 -2.89 5.79
C ALA A 322 29.21 -1.90 6.89
N GLU A 323 28.89 -0.67 6.52
CA GLU A 323 28.39 0.36 7.42
C GLU A 323 27.01 -0.01 7.97
N ARG A 324 26.07 -0.35 7.08
CA ARG A 324 24.71 -0.76 7.47
C ARG A 324 24.69 -2.06 8.26
N LYS A 325 25.59 -3.01 7.93
CA LYS A 325 25.84 -4.21 8.77
C LYS A 325 26.35 -3.84 10.16
N LYS A 326 27.30 -2.91 10.26
CA LYS A 326 27.83 -2.44 11.55
C LYS A 326 26.75 -1.77 12.38
N GLU A 327 25.89 -0.98 11.75
CA GLU A 327 24.76 -0.36 12.42
C GLU A 327 23.73 -1.39 12.91
N ALA A 328 23.29 -2.30 12.04
CA ALA A 328 22.39 -3.38 12.43
C ALA A 328 22.95 -4.20 13.60
N LYS A 329 24.26 -4.50 13.61
CA LYS A 329 24.93 -5.18 14.73
C LYS A 329 24.81 -4.44 16.07
N LYS A 330 24.82 -3.10 16.07
CA LYS A 330 24.60 -2.32 17.30
C LYS A 330 23.20 -2.55 17.87
N CYS A 331 22.23 -2.86 17.02
CA CYS A 331 20.87 -3.17 17.44
C CYS A 331 20.74 -4.57 18.04
N PHE A 332 21.67 -5.52 17.78
CA PHE A 332 21.61 -6.89 18.30
C PHE A 332 22.75 -7.17 19.31
N PRO A 333 22.63 -6.74 20.58
CA PRO A 333 23.70 -6.84 21.58
C PRO A 333 24.09 -8.28 21.97
N TRP A 334 23.29 -9.29 21.59
CA TRP A 334 23.46 -10.68 22.05
C TRP A 334 24.10 -11.64 21.03
N GLY A 335 24.71 -11.15 19.96
CA GLY A 335 25.36 -12.02 18.96
C GLY A 335 24.40 -12.97 18.25
N THR A 336 23.10 -12.67 18.25
CA THR A 336 22.11 -13.41 17.46
C THR A 336 22.48 -13.27 16.00
N VAL A 337 23.03 -14.35 15.45
CA VAL A 337 23.65 -14.33 14.14
C VAL A 337 22.56 -14.07 13.10
N LEU A 338 22.70 -12.95 12.38
CA LEU A 338 21.94 -12.61 11.16
C LEU A 338 22.34 -13.52 9.97
N CYS A 339 22.65 -14.80 10.21
CA CYS A 339 22.89 -15.81 9.18
C CYS A 339 21.56 -16.41 8.77
#